data_AF-A0A3M0K9R6-F1
#
_entry.id   AF-A0A3M0K9R6-F1
#
_cell.length_a   1.000
_cell.length_b   1.000
_cell.length_c   1.000
_cell.angle_alpha   90.00
_cell.angle_beta   90.00
_cell.angle_gamma   90.00
#
_symmetry.space_group_name_H-M   'P 1'
#
loop_
_entity.id
_entity.type
_entity.pdbx_description
1 polymer ?
#
loop_
_entity_poly.entity_id
_entity_poly.type
_entity_poly.pdbx_seq_one_letter_code
_entity_poly.pdbx_strand_id
1 'polypeptide(L)'
;MFRMSWDAALAKTAKAWAKKCKFNHNTYLEIPGKMHPTFPLVGENIWTGTARIFSVDAALRSWFNEASSYDCSTNTCNDKCGHYTQVVWAESYKVGCAVHFCNTVENFPGLFKAAHFVCNYGPVGNYPRKPYKEGQPCSRCSNEKCVDKLCENTKREKLISTYQIVLNGFPSWDPDLAKTAKAWAQKCVFKHNIYLKEKGKTHPRFKYVGENIWTGSISVFTVKAALASWYHEVEYYTYNTNGCSKVCGHYTQVVWATSYKVGCAVHFCPKVTYTSILNAAHFVCNYGPPGNYPVRPYKTGGACSECGGDQCAGLLCRNAERDKVIEDSRWHPEWDRPACDEICISIIALRSLLFILACVATWLLPKYRSIVPASE
;
A
#
# COMPACT_ATOMS: atom_id res chain seq x y z
N MET A 1 -8.82 -14.49 25.55
CA MET A 1 -8.89 -13.17 24.90
C MET A 1 -7.99 -13.22 23.68
N PHE A 2 -8.53 -13.09 22.48
CA PHE A 2 -7.69 -13.02 21.28
C PHE A 2 -6.97 -11.67 21.22
N ARG A 3 -5.73 -11.66 20.71
CA ARG A 3 -5.05 -10.42 20.39
C ARG A 3 -5.77 -9.74 19.23
N MET A 4 -6.10 -8.46 19.43
CA MET A 4 -6.78 -7.65 18.42
C MET A 4 -5.77 -7.06 17.43
N SER A 5 -6.11 -7.10 16.15
CA SER A 5 -5.28 -6.55 15.06
C SER A 5 -6.10 -5.71 14.10
N TRP A 6 -5.44 -4.80 13.40
CA TRP A 6 -6.13 -3.89 12.49
C TRP A 6 -6.68 -4.61 11.24
N ASP A 7 -7.84 -4.15 10.77
CA ASP A 7 -8.45 -4.57 9.51
C ASP A 7 -8.89 -3.35 8.69
N ALA A 8 -8.36 -3.23 7.47
CA ALA A 8 -8.61 -2.08 6.62
C ALA A 8 -10.00 -2.11 5.97
N ALA A 9 -10.59 -3.28 5.75
CA ALA A 9 -11.94 -3.39 5.22
C ALA A 9 -12.95 -2.94 6.28
N LEU A 10 -12.78 -3.35 7.54
CA LEU A 10 -13.56 -2.83 8.66
C LEU A 10 -13.41 -1.31 8.80
N ALA A 11 -12.20 -0.76 8.65
CA ALA A 11 -11.98 0.69 8.74
C ALA A 11 -12.62 1.46 7.57
N LYS A 12 -12.65 0.87 6.36
CA LYS A 12 -13.36 1.43 5.20
C LYS A 12 -14.86 1.49 5.47
N THR A 13 -15.43 0.43 6.04
CA THR A 13 -16.83 0.37 6.45
C THR A 13 -17.15 1.42 7.51
N ALA A 14 -16.34 1.51 8.56
CA ALA A 14 -16.48 2.50 9.62
C ALA A 14 -16.41 3.94 9.06
N LYS A 15 -15.48 4.21 8.13
CA LYS A 15 -15.35 5.51 7.46
C LYS A 15 -16.59 5.85 6.64
N ALA A 16 -17.15 4.88 5.91
CA ALA A 16 -18.34 5.09 5.10
C ALA A 16 -19.56 5.41 5.97
N TRP A 17 -19.70 4.74 7.12
CA TRP A 17 -20.79 5.00 8.06
C TRP A 17 -20.60 6.32 8.82
N ALA A 18 -19.39 6.60 9.32
CA ALA A 18 -19.10 7.82 10.06
C ALA A 18 -19.40 9.10 9.24
N LYS A 19 -19.21 9.04 7.92
CA LYS A 19 -19.55 10.12 6.99
C LYS A 19 -21.05 10.46 6.93
N LYS A 20 -21.92 9.56 7.37
CA LYS A 20 -23.37 9.81 7.40
C LYS A 20 -23.76 10.73 8.56
N CYS A 21 -22.90 10.90 9.56
CA CYS A 21 -23.18 11.74 10.73
C CYS A 21 -24.49 11.37 11.43
N LYS A 22 -24.74 10.07 11.65
CA LYS A 22 -25.95 9.57 12.30
C LYS A 22 -25.60 8.80 13.56
N PHE A 23 -26.23 9.14 14.68
CA PHE A 23 -26.05 8.37 15.92
C PHE A 23 -26.98 7.15 15.96
N ASN A 24 -26.75 6.21 15.05
CA ASN A 24 -27.41 4.91 14.99
C ASN A 24 -26.48 3.86 14.36
N HIS A 25 -26.75 2.59 14.66
CA HIS A 25 -25.96 1.50 14.10
C HIS A 25 -26.16 1.36 12.59
N ASN A 26 -25.10 0.92 11.93
CA ASN A 26 -25.11 0.60 10.51
C ASN A 26 -25.97 -0.64 10.23
N THR A 27 -27.12 -0.40 9.60
CA THR A 27 -28.15 -1.43 9.33
C THR A 27 -27.68 -2.56 8.40
N TYR A 28 -26.53 -2.40 7.73
CA TYR A 28 -25.98 -3.43 6.86
C TYR A 28 -25.06 -4.43 7.57
N LEU A 29 -24.66 -4.16 8.81
CA LEU A 29 -23.74 -5.02 9.57
C LEU A 29 -24.34 -6.40 9.91
N GLU A 30 -25.67 -6.47 9.97
CA GLU A 30 -26.42 -7.69 10.24
C GLU A 30 -26.67 -8.54 8.98
N ILE A 31 -26.30 -8.03 7.80
CA ILE A 31 -26.50 -8.74 6.53
C ILE A 31 -25.24 -9.55 6.22
N PRO A 32 -25.32 -10.90 6.20
CA PRO A 32 -24.18 -11.78 6.00
C PRO A 32 -23.32 -11.40 4.79
N GLY A 33 -22.04 -11.12 5.03
CA GLY A 33 -21.04 -10.89 3.98
C GLY A 33 -21.15 -9.55 3.24
N LYS A 34 -22.08 -8.66 3.65
CA LYS A 34 -22.29 -7.37 2.97
C LYS A 34 -21.23 -6.34 3.30
N MET A 35 -20.78 -6.30 4.56
CA MET A 35 -19.89 -5.25 5.08
C MET A 35 -18.43 -5.68 5.24
N HIS A 36 -18.17 -6.98 5.18
CA HIS A 36 -16.84 -7.54 5.22
C HIS A 36 -16.79 -8.88 4.44
N PRO A 37 -15.75 -9.16 3.65
CA PRO A 37 -15.68 -10.37 2.82
C PRO A 37 -15.49 -11.66 3.63
N THR A 38 -14.96 -11.58 4.86
CA THR A 38 -14.63 -12.75 5.69
C THR A 38 -15.50 -12.87 6.94
N PHE A 39 -16.07 -11.77 7.42
CA PHE A 39 -16.89 -11.77 8.63
C PHE A 39 -18.35 -11.69 8.20
N PRO A 40 -19.15 -12.74 8.42
CA PRO A 40 -20.56 -12.70 8.06
C PRO A 40 -21.27 -11.53 8.74
N LEU A 41 -21.02 -11.35 10.04
CA LEU A 41 -21.57 -10.28 10.85
C LEU A 41 -20.44 -9.46 11.47
N VAL A 42 -20.68 -8.16 11.63
CA VAL A 42 -19.68 -7.20 12.09
C VAL A 42 -20.24 -6.42 13.29
N GLY A 43 -19.46 -6.29 14.36
CA GLY A 43 -19.82 -5.47 15.51
C GLY A 43 -19.52 -3.99 15.28
N GLU A 44 -20.09 -3.11 16.09
CA GLU A 44 -19.88 -1.67 15.96
C GLU A 44 -19.97 -0.95 17.29
N ASN A 45 -19.01 -0.06 17.54
CA ASN A 45 -19.11 0.97 18.55
C ASN A 45 -19.11 2.34 17.89
N ILE A 46 -19.91 3.25 18.44
CA ILE A 46 -20.02 4.63 17.99
C ILE A 46 -19.75 5.55 19.17
N TRP A 47 -18.90 6.55 18.95
CA TRP A 47 -18.65 7.64 19.88
C TRP A 47 -18.96 8.95 19.16
N THR A 48 -19.62 9.86 19.87
CA THR A 48 -19.95 11.19 19.35
C THR A 48 -19.73 12.21 20.45
N GLY A 49 -19.04 13.29 20.11
CA GLY A 49 -18.80 14.41 20.99
C GLY A 49 -18.25 15.60 20.21
N THR A 50 -17.92 16.69 20.90
CA THR A 50 -17.34 17.85 20.22
C THR A 50 -15.96 17.50 19.66
N ALA A 51 -15.60 18.08 18.51
CA ALA A 51 -14.28 17.85 17.91
C ALA A 51 -13.13 18.25 18.84
N ARG A 52 -13.38 19.17 19.79
CA ARG A 52 -12.41 19.63 20.78
C ARG A 52 -12.02 18.56 21.81
N ILE A 53 -12.97 17.72 22.23
CA ILE A 53 -12.72 16.69 23.25
C ILE A 53 -12.29 15.36 22.63
N PHE A 54 -12.35 15.25 21.31
CA PHE A 54 -12.05 14.00 20.63
C PHE A 54 -10.55 13.70 20.63
N SER A 55 -10.25 12.53 21.18
CA SER A 55 -9.07 11.75 20.83
C SER A 55 -9.50 10.29 20.76
N VAL A 56 -8.70 9.46 20.07
CA VAL A 56 -8.95 8.01 20.04
C VAL A 56 -8.94 7.44 21.46
N ASP A 57 -7.98 7.87 22.30
CA ASP A 57 -7.90 7.47 23.71
C ASP A 57 -9.15 7.87 24.51
N ALA A 58 -9.62 9.11 24.38
CA ALA A 58 -10.83 9.57 25.07
C ALA A 58 -12.09 8.77 24.68
N ALA A 59 -12.26 8.48 23.38
CA ALA A 59 -13.38 7.67 22.90
C ALA A 59 -13.31 6.22 23.42
N LEU A 60 -12.13 5.60 23.36
CA LEU A 60 -11.91 4.25 23.87
C LEU A 60 -12.10 4.16 25.39
N ARG A 61 -11.59 5.13 26.15
CA ARG A 61 -11.83 5.22 27.60
C ARG A 61 -13.31 5.38 27.90
N SER A 62 -14.03 6.21 27.15
CA SER A 62 -15.47 6.37 27.31
C SER A 62 -16.22 5.05 27.14
N TRP A 63 -15.88 4.27 26.12
CA TRP A 63 -16.46 2.94 25.92
C TRP A 63 -16.05 1.95 27.01
N PHE A 64 -14.78 1.94 27.40
CA PHE A 64 -14.26 1.01 28.39
C PHE A 64 -14.79 1.28 29.81
N ASN A 65 -15.01 2.55 30.17
CA ASN A 65 -15.48 2.95 31.49
C ASN A 65 -16.92 2.48 31.79
N GLU A 66 -17.69 2.06 30.78
CA GLU A 66 -18.96 1.35 31.00
C GLU A 66 -18.79 0.06 31.83
N ALA A 67 -17.55 -0.43 31.99
CA ALA A 67 -17.20 -1.50 32.93
C ALA A 67 -17.72 -1.27 34.35
N SER A 68 -17.81 -0.01 34.81
CA SER A 68 -18.34 0.29 36.15
C SER A 68 -19.81 -0.08 36.32
N SER A 69 -20.54 -0.22 35.22
CA SER A 69 -21.97 -0.55 35.19
C SER A 69 -22.23 -2.02 34.84
N TYR A 70 -21.18 -2.81 34.63
CA TYR A 70 -21.26 -4.20 34.19
C TYR A 70 -20.79 -5.17 35.28
N ASP A 71 -21.65 -6.11 35.67
CA ASP A 71 -21.29 -7.20 36.57
C ASP A 71 -20.94 -8.46 35.75
N CYS A 72 -19.65 -8.80 35.74
CA CYS A 72 -19.14 -9.97 35.03
C CYS A 72 -19.59 -11.29 35.66
N SER A 73 -19.85 -11.33 36.97
CA SER A 73 -20.21 -12.56 37.68
C SER A 73 -21.61 -13.04 37.25
N THR A 74 -22.56 -12.11 37.19
CA THR A 74 -23.97 -12.34 36.84
C THR A 74 -24.28 -12.09 35.37
N ASN A 75 -23.36 -11.51 34.59
CA ASN A 75 -23.58 -11.05 33.22
C ASN A 75 -24.69 -9.98 33.11
N THR A 76 -24.84 -9.11 34.12
CA THR A 76 -25.87 -8.06 34.15
C THR A 76 -25.28 -6.68 33.88
N CYS A 77 -26.07 -5.80 33.26
CA CYS A 77 -25.72 -4.41 33.00
C CYS A 77 -26.75 -3.49 33.66
N ASN A 78 -26.27 -2.52 34.45
CA ASN A 78 -27.14 -1.60 35.19
C ASN A 78 -27.44 -0.30 34.44
N ASP A 79 -26.78 -0.06 33.31
CA ASP A 79 -27.02 1.10 32.43
C ASP A 79 -26.63 0.73 30.97
N LYS A 80 -25.56 1.32 30.45
CA LYS A 80 -25.00 1.01 29.13
C LYS A 80 -23.69 0.26 29.30
N CYS A 81 -23.60 -0.92 28.70
CA CYS A 81 -22.40 -1.75 28.74
C CYS A 81 -21.99 -2.28 27.37
N GLY A 82 -22.79 -2.00 26.33
CA GLY A 82 -22.60 -2.58 25.00
C GLY A 82 -21.28 -2.19 24.34
N HIS A 83 -20.78 -0.97 24.61
CA HIS A 83 -19.49 -0.57 24.08
C HIS A 83 -18.36 -1.28 24.81
N TYR A 84 -18.43 -1.34 26.14
CA TYR A 84 -17.47 -2.09 26.96
C TYR A 84 -17.41 -3.56 26.55
N THR A 85 -18.55 -4.25 26.50
CA THR A 85 -18.60 -5.69 26.17
C THR A 85 -18.03 -5.98 24.80
N GLN A 86 -18.22 -5.09 23.81
CA GLN A 86 -17.62 -5.25 22.49
C GLN A 86 -16.10 -5.01 22.52
N VAL A 87 -15.61 -4.01 23.27
CA VAL A 87 -14.17 -3.74 23.43
C VAL A 87 -13.45 -4.95 24.03
N VAL A 88 -14.07 -5.61 25.01
CA VAL A 88 -13.49 -6.77 25.70
C VAL A 88 -14.02 -8.11 25.17
N TRP A 89 -14.58 -8.16 23.97
CA TRP A 89 -15.15 -9.39 23.43
C TRP A 89 -14.05 -10.39 23.05
N ALA A 90 -14.00 -11.54 23.75
CA ALA A 90 -12.91 -12.52 23.66
C ALA A 90 -12.65 -13.04 22.25
N GLU A 91 -13.72 -13.23 21.48
CA GLU A 91 -13.64 -13.81 20.15
C GLU A 91 -13.50 -12.77 19.02
N SER A 92 -13.63 -11.47 19.31
CA SER A 92 -13.38 -10.40 18.33
C SER A 92 -11.87 -10.15 18.24
N TYR A 93 -11.30 -10.26 17.04
CA TYR A 93 -9.84 -10.21 16.83
C TYR A 93 -9.40 -9.25 15.72
N LYS A 94 -10.34 -8.69 14.96
CA LYS A 94 -10.12 -7.62 13.99
C LYS A 94 -10.88 -6.37 14.41
N VAL A 95 -10.26 -5.22 14.23
CA VAL A 95 -10.91 -3.91 14.39
C VAL A 95 -10.49 -2.96 13.29
N GLY A 96 -11.41 -2.13 12.84
CA GLY A 96 -11.14 -1.02 11.95
C GLY A 96 -11.98 0.18 12.31
N CYS A 97 -11.33 1.33 12.49
CA CYS A 97 -11.97 2.54 12.98
C CYS A 97 -11.81 3.73 12.03
N ALA A 98 -12.71 4.70 12.13
CA ALA A 98 -12.61 5.96 11.43
C ALA A 98 -13.33 7.09 12.18
N VAL A 99 -12.80 8.29 12.08
CA VAL A 99 -13.47 9.51 12.54
C VAL A 99 -13.92 10.34 11.33
N HIS A 100 -15.09 10.95 11.44
CA HIS A 100 -15.54 12.02 10.56
C HIS A 100 -15.95 13.24 11.38
N PHE A 101 -15.62 14.43 10.88
CA PHE A 101 -15.98 15.69 11.54
C PHE A 101 -17.26 16.22 10.91
N CYS A 102 -18.33 16.29 11.71
CA CYS A 102 -19.68 16.64 11.30
C CYS A 102 -20.04 18.04 11.79
N ASN A 103 -20.75 18.82 10.99
CA ASN A 103 -21.30 20.10 11.47
C ASN A 103 -22.37 19.87 12.55
N THR A 104 -23.24 18.89 12.34
CA THR A 104 -24.24 18.36 13.29
C THR A 104 -24.33 16.85 13.14
N VAL A 105 -24.89 16.15 14.13
CA VAL A 105 -25.13 14.70 14.07
C VAL A 105 -26.63 14.45 14.19
N GLU A 106 -27.18 13.66 13.28
CA GLU A 106 -28.58 13.24 13.29
C GLU A 106 -28.90 12.48 14.59
N ASN A 107 -30.04 12.81 15.20
CA ASN A 107 -30.46 12.35 16.53
C ASN A 107 -29.61 12.86 17.72
N PHE A 108 -28.78 13.89 17.50
CA PHE A 108 -28.01 14.56 18.56
C PHE A 108 -28.19 16.09 18.50
N PRO A 109 -29.41 16.61 18.75
CA PRO A 109 -29.69 18.03 18.67
C PRO A 109 -28.83 18.84 19.66
N GLY A 110 -28.33 20.00 19.23
CA GLY A 110 -27.49 20.87 20.05
C GLY A 110 -25.98 20.56 20.00
N LEU A 111 -25.56 19.47 19.35
CA LEU A 111 -24.15 19.18 19.12
C LEU A 111 -23.66 19.75 17.79
N PHE A 112 -22.75 20.72 17.87
CA PHE A 112 -22.13 21.36 16.71
C PHE A 112 -20.64 21.07 16.63
N LYS A 113 -20.09 21.01 15.41
CA LYS A 113 -18.67 20.70 15.14
C LYS A 113 -18.26 19.42 15.87
N ALA A 114 -19.00 18.36 15.62
CA ALA A 114 -18.83 17.06 16.25
C ALA A 114 -17.69 16.27 15.61
N ALA A 115 -16.99 15.48 16.41
CA ALA A 115 -16.26 14.33 15.93
C ALA A 115 -17.14 13.10 16.13
N HIS A 116 -17.32 12.34 15.06
CA HIS A 116 -18.14 11.14 15.03
C HIS A 116 -17.23 9.96 14.68
N PHE A 117 -16.96 9.13 15.69
CA PHE A 117 -15.95 8.07 15.66
C PHE A 117 -16.62 6.71 15.69
N VAL A 118 -16.32 5.88 14.71
CA VAL A 118 -16.91 4.55 14.54
C VAL A 118 -15.79 3.53 14.50
N CYS A 119 -15.95 2.43 15.24
CA CYS A 119 -15.10 1.24 15.15
C CYS A 119 -15.97 0.03 14.80
N ASN A 120 -15.57 -0.72 13.78
CA ASN A 120 -16.19 -1.99 13.43
C ASN A 120 -15.30 -3.17 13.85
N TYR A 121 -15.92 -4.25 14.33
CA TYR A 121 -15.25 -5.41 14.96
C TYR A 121 -15.58 -6.72 14.23
N GLY A 122 -14.57 -7.56 14.03
CA GLY A 122 -14.68 -8.84 13.36
C GLY A 122 -14.10 -9.99 14.18
N PRO A 123 -14.85 -11.08 14.40
CA PRO A 123 -16.30 -11.22 14.24
C PRO A 123 -17.08 -10.32 15.21
N VAL A 124 -18.39 -10.17 14.97
CA VAL A 124 -19.32 -9.46 15.87
C VAL A 124 -19.30 -10.02 17.30
N GLY A 125 -19.39 -9.14 18.29
CA GLY A 125 -19.54 -9.47 19.69
C GLY A 125 -20.98 -9.28 20.19
N ASN A 126 -21.13 -8.96 21.48
CA ASN A 126 -22.41 -8.60 22.11
C ASN A 126 -23.55 -9.62 21.94
N TYR A 127 -23.20 -10.90 21.80
CA TYR A 127 -24.16 -11.98 21.99
C TYR A 127 -24.69 -11.99 23.44
N PRO A 128 -25.87 -12.55 23.73
CA PRO A 128 -26.44 -12.62 25.09
C PRO A 128 -25.71 -13.64 25.98
N ARG A 129 -24.40 -13.42 26.19
CA ARG A 129 -23.47 -14.20 27.02
C ARG A 129 -22.34 -13.30 27.49
N LYS A 130 -21.55 -13.79 28.45
CA LYS A 130 -20.34 -13.10 28.92
C LYS A 130 -19.38 -12.80 27.75
N PRO A 131 -18.75 -11.61 27.72
CA PRO A 131 -17.83 -11.22 26.65
C PRO A 131 -16.55 -12.06 26.66
N TYR A 132 -16.17 -12.62 27.80
CA TYR A 132 -15.05 -13.55 27.94
C TYR A 132 -15.31 -14.55 29.06
N LYS A 133 -14.50 -15.62 29.09
CA LYS A 133 -14.52 -16.59 30.18
C LYS A 133 -13.49 -16.19 31.23
N GLU A 134 -13.92 -16.10 32.49
CA GLU A 134 -13.02 -15.89 33.63
C GLU A 134 -12.02 -17.05 33.78
N GLY A 135 -10.80 -16.73 34.22
CA GLY A 135 -9.74 -17.71 34.43
C GLY A 135 -8.35 -17.13 34.20
N GLN A 136 -7.34 -17.99 34.32
CA GLN A 136 -5.94 -17.61 34.07
C GLN A 136 -5.76 -17.14 32.62
N PRO A 137 -5.01 -16.05 32.37
CA PRO A 137 -4.73 -15.60 31.03
C PRO A 137 -4.15 -16.71 30.16
N CYS A 138 -4.58 -16.75 28.90
CA CYS A 138 -4.16 -17.74 27.90
C CYS A 138 -4.41 -19.23 28.20
N SER A 139 -4.98 -19.60 29.35
CA SER A 139 -5.26 -21.00 29.73
C SER A 139 -6.16 -21.76 28.76
N ARG A 140 -6.87 -21.04 27.87
CA ARG A 140 -7.79 -21.57 26.87
C ARG A 140 -7.44 -21.14 25.44
N CYS A 141 -6.19 -20.75 25.18
CA CYS A 141 -5.74 -20.53 23.80
C CYS A 141 -5.57 -21.88 23.09
N SER A 142 -6.02 -21.98 21.84
CA SER A 142 -5.98 -23.23 21.07
C SER A 142 -4.60 -23.49 20.45
N ASN A 143 -3.60 -23.83 21.26
CA ASN A 143 -2.18 -24.05 20.87
C ASN A 143 -1.50 -22.79 20.27
N GLU A 144 -1.95 -21.62 20.69
CA GLU A 144 -1.44 -20.32 20.25
C GLU A 144 -0.41 -19.76 21.23
N LYS A 145 0.44 -18.83 20.76
CA LYS A 145 1.41 -18.18 21.66
C LYS A 145 0.67 -17.25 22.60
N CYS A 146 1.06 -17.21 23.87
CA CYS A 146 0.58 -16.21 24.80
C CYS A 146 1.55 -15.03 24.80
N VAL A 147 1.08 -13.87 24.35
CA VAL A 147 1.87 -12.62 24.34
C VAL A 147 1.06 -11.56 25.06
N ASP A 148 1.64 -10.92 26.07
CA ASP A 148 0.98 -9.90 26.89
C ASP A 148 -0.41 -10.32 27.40
N LYS A 149 -0.54 -11.58 27.85
CA LYS A 149 -1.79 -12.18 28.35
C LYS A 149 -2.90 -12.36 27.28
N LEU A 150 -2.56 -12.21 25.99
CA LEU A 150 -3.45 -12.39 24.85
C LEU A 150 -3.06 -13.61 24.02
N CYS A 151 -4.05 -14.30 23.46
CA CYS A 151 -3.82 -15.40 22.54
C CYS A 151 -3.39 -14.86 21.17
N GLU A 152 -2.12 -15.07 20.83
CA GLU A 152 -1.49 -14.63 19.60
C GLU A 152 -1.51 -15.73 18.53
N ASN A 153 -2.08 -15.41 17.37
CA ASN A 153 -2.08 -16.30 16.22
C ASN A 153 -1.71 -15.53 14.96
N THR A 154 -0.53 -15.82 14.41
CA THR A 154 0.01 -15.13 13.23
C THR A 154 -0.88 -15.24 12.00
N LYS A 155 -1.69 -16.30 11.83
CA LYS A 155 -2.65 -16.43 10.72
C LYS A 155 -3.87 -15.53 10.93
N ARG A 156 -4.38 -15.45 12.16
CA ARG A 156 -5.52 -14.60 12.55
C ARG A 156 -5.15 -13.12 12.54
N GLU A 157 -3.96 -12.80 13.01
CA GLU A 157 -3.44 -11.43 13.12
C GLU A 157 -2.81 -10.91 11.84
N LYS A 158 -2.52 -11.81 10.89
CA LYS A 158 -2.16 -11.44 9.53
C LYS A 158 -3.15 -10.36 9.09
N LEU A 159 -2.63 -9.19 8.75
CA LEU A 159 -3.46 -8.06 8.35
C LEU A 159 -4.27 -8.52 7.12
N ILE A 160 -5.56 -8.80 7.32
CA ILE A 160 -6.50 -9.14 6.25
C ILE A 160 -6.90 -7.81 5.64
N SER A 161 -5.95 -7.23 4.94
CA SER A 161 -6.30 -6.27 3.93
C SER A 161 -6.37 -7.09 2.64
N THR A 162 -7.46 -7.00 1.89
CA THR A 162 -7.47 -7.38 0.47
C THR A 162 -6.27 -6.74 -0.26
N TYR A 163 -5.82 -5.61 0.28
CA TYR A 163 -4.60 -4.89 -0.04
C TYR A 163 -3.27 -5.56 0.33
N GLN A 164 -3.24 -6.46 1.31
CA GLN A 164 -2.04 -7.24 1.69
C GLN A 164 -1.93 -8.53 0.91
N ILE A 165 -3.01 -9.05 0.31
CA ILE A 165 -2.90 -10.05 -0.75
C ILE A 165 -2.31 -9.39 -1.99
N VAL A 166 -2.67 -8.13 -2.27
CA VAL A 166 -2.04 -7.33 -3.32
C VAL A 166 -0.59 -6.99 -2.95
N LEU A 167 -0.27 -6.40 -1.79
CA LEU A 167 1.10 -6.02 -1.39
C LEU A 167 2.03 -7.21 -1.05
N ASN A 168 1.52 -8.32 -0.51
CA ASN A 168 2.31 -9.56 -0.37
C ASN A 168 2.24 -10.44 -1.62
N GLY A 169 1.36 -10.12 -2.57
CA GLY A 169 1.29 -10.66 -3.93
C GLY A 169 1.87 -9.75 -4.98
N PHE A 170 2.53 -8.68 -4.53
CA PHE A 170 3.20 -7.77 -5.43
C PHE A 170 4.35 -8.56 -6.06
N PRO A 171 4.56 -8.36 -7.36
CA PRO A 171 5.74 -8.84 -8.04
C PRO A 171 6.99 -8.56 -7.20
N SER A 172 7.96 -9.48 -7.18
CA SER A 172 9.22 -9.24 -6.47
C SER A 172 9.93 -8.00 -7.03
N TRP A 173 10.66 -7.28 -6.18
CA TRP A 173 11.28 -6.02 -6.59
C TRP A 173 12.35 -6.24 -7.66
N ASP A 174 12.36 -5.36 -8.65
CA ASP A 174 13.35 -5.31 -9.73
C ASP A 174 13.97 -3.91 -9.82
N PRO A 175 15.25 -3.75 -9.43
CA PRO A 175 15.94 -2.47 -9.48
C PRO A 175 16.06 -1.89 -10.90
N ASP A 176 16.14 -2.73 -11.92
CA ASP A 176 16.31 -2.29 -13.31
C ASP A 176 15.00 -1.75 -13.90
N LEU A 177 13.85 -2.33 -13.52
CA LEU A 177 12.54 -1.72 -13.77
C LEU A 177 12.38 -0.38 -13.02
N ALA A 178 12.92 -0.27 -11.80
CA ALA A 178 12.83 0.97 -11.01
C ALA A 178 13.68 2.11 -11.61
N LYS A 179 14.85 1.79 -12.18
CA LYS A 179 15.66 2.74 -12.97
C LYS A 179 14.86 3.27 -14.16
N THR A 180 14.20 2.39 -14.90
CA THR A 180 13.32 2.76 -16.03
C THR A 180 12.14 3.62 -15.59
N ALA A 181 11.49 3.27 -14.48
CA ALA A 181 10.38 4.05 -13.93
C ALA A 181 10.83 5.45 -13.51
N LYS A 182 12.01 5.56 -12.87
CA LYS A 182 12.62 6.83 -12.45
C LYS A 182 12.88 7.73 -13.66
N ALA A 183 13.57 7.19 -14.65
CA ALA A 183 13.89 7.86 -15.91
C ALA A 183 12.64 8.44 -16.60
N TRP A 184 11.56 7.67 -16.65
CA TRP A 184 10.31 8.12 -17.25
C TRP A 184 9.57 9.14 -16.37
N ALA A 185 9.51 8.91 -15.06
CA ALA A 185 8.84 9.81 -14.12
C ALA A 185 9.46 11.22 -14.12
N GLN A 186 10.77 11.33 -14.32
CA GLN A 186 11.50 12.60 -14.43
C GLN A 186 11.09 13.46 -15.62
N LYS A 187 10.44 12.88 -16.63
CA LYS A 187 9.97 13.63 -17.80
C LYS A 187 8.72 14.47 -17.51
N CYS A 188 8.01 14.20 -16.40
CA CYS A 188 6.80 14.92 -16.01
C CYS A 188 5.74 15.01 -17.12
N VAL A 189 5.49 13.88 -17.81
CA VAL A 189 4.49 13.77 -18.88
C VAL A 189 3.48 12.68 -18.51
N PHE A 190 2.18 13.01 -18.48
CA PHE A 190 1.13 12.02 -18.26
C PHE A 190 0.83 11.21 -19.52
N LYS A 191 1.83 10.45 -19.99
CA LYS A 191 1.76 9.49 -21.10
C LYS A 191 2.65 8.29 -20.80
N HIS A 192 2.29 7.15 -21.37
CA HIS A 192 3.10 5.94 -21.24
C HIS A 192 4.46 6.06 -21.93
N ASN A 193 5.45 5.35 -21.39
CA ASN A 193 6.76 5.23 -21.97
C ASN A 193 6.68 4.62 -23.38
N ILE A 194 7.15 5.37 -24.37
CA ILE A 194 7.05 4.98 -25.78
C ILE A 194 7.89 3.73 -26.12
N TYR A 195 8.88 3.41 -25.28
CA TYR A 195 9.83 2.31 -25.48
C TYR A 195 9.40 0.98 -24.81
N LEU A 196 8.22 0.90 -24.18
CA LEU A 196 7.75 -0.30 -23.46
C LEU A 196 7.68 -1.57 -24.33
N LYS A 197 7.51 -1.38 -25.64
CA LYS A 197 7.42 -2.47 -26.63
C LYS A 197 8.71 -2.68 -27.43
N GLU A 198 9.79 -1.99 -27.08
CA GLU A 198 11.08 -2.12 -27.76
C GLU A 198 12.05 -2.98 -26.93
N LYS A 199 12.53 -4.07 -27.54
CA LYS A 199 13.44 -5.02 -26.89
C LYS A 199 14.73 -4.30 -26.48
N GLY A 200 15.09 -4.45 -25.20
CA GLY A 200 16.34 -3.91 -24.66
C GLY A 200 16.33 -2.39 -24.41
N LYS A 201 15.17 -1.71 -24.53
CA LYS A 201 15.06 -0.27 -24.26
C LYS A 201 14.54 0.07 -22.86
N THR A 202 13.78 -0.83 -22.24
CA THR A 202 13.13 -0.58 -20.93
C THR A 202 13.54 -1.58 -19.85
N HIS A 203 14.21 -2.67 -20.21
CA HIS A 203 14.78 -3.63 -19.26
C HIS A 203 15.82 -4.52 -19.97
N PRO A 204 16.88 -5.04 -19.28
CA PRO A 204 17.89 -5.89 -19.92
C PRO A 204 17.39 -7.31 -20.23
N ARG A 205 16.50 -7.87 -19.39
CA ARG A 205 15.98 -9.26 -19.51
C ARG A 205 14.57 -9.39 -20.08
N PHE A 206 13.60 -8.60 -19.61
CA PHE A 206 12.25 -8.57 -20.16
C PHE A 206 12.23 -7.97 -21.56
N LYS A 207 11.64 -8.72 -22.52
CA LYS A 207 11.51 -8.27 -23.91
C LYS A 207 10.61 -7.02 -24.03
N TYR A 208 9.57 -6.97 -23.22
CA TYR A 208 8.59 -5.88 -23.14
C TYR A 208 8.30 -5.60 -21.66
N VAL A 209 7.74 -4.45 -21.36
CA VAL A 209 7.49 -4.00 -19.98
C VAL A 209 6.08 -3.39 -19.88
N GLY A 210 5.35 -3.70 -18.80
CA GLY A 210 4.06 -3.10 -18.48
C GLY A 210 4.25 -1.79 -17.69
N GLU A 211 3.24 -0.94 -17.62
CA GLU A 211 3.38 0.34 -16.92
C GLU A 211 2.06 0.84 -16.34
N ASN A 212 2.12 1.32 -15.11
CA ASN A 212 1.07 2.13 -14.50
C ASN A 212 1.63 3.51 -14.11
N ILE A 213 0.83 4.55 -14.30
CA ILE A 213 1.18 5.93 -13.96
C ILE A 213 0.10 6.49 -13.02
N TRP A 214 0.53 7.18 -11.97
CA TRP A 214 -0.31 7.93 -11.06
C TRP A 214 0.20 9.36 -10.97
N THR A 215 -0.71 10.33 -10.97
CA THR A 215 -0.36 11.75 -10.79
C THR A 215 -1.38 12.41 -9.87
N GLY A 216 -0.91 13.15 -8.90
CA GLY A 216 -1.74 13.91 -7.98
C GLY A 216 -0.92 14.91 -7.19
N SER A 217 -1.60 15.74 -6.38
CA SER A 217 -0.93 16.65 -5.45
C SER A 217 0.06 15.87 -4.57
N ILE A 218 1.24 16.44 -4.31
CA ILE A 218 2.22 15.83 -3.40
C ILE A 218 1.63 15.56 -2.01
N SER A 219 0.69 16.40 -1.54
CA SER A 219 0.05 16.27 -0.23
C SER A 219 -0.83 15.02 -0.07
N VAL A 220 -1.32 14.45 -1.18
CA VAL A 220 -2.15 13.23 -1.17
C VAL A 220 -1.36 11.99 -1.54
N PHE A 221 -0.11 12.15 -1.95
CA PHE A 221 0.70 11.03 -2.42
C PHE A 221 1.20 10.20 -1.24
N THR A 222 0.87 8.92 -1.31
CA THR A 222 1.64 7.84 -0.70
C THR A 222 1.66 6.70 -1.72
N VAL A 223 2.67 5.84 -1.68
CA VAL A 223 2.69 4.62 -2.50
C VAL A 223 1.39 3.83 -2.33
N LYS A 224 0.90 3.72 -1.08
CA LYS A 224 -0.38 3.08 -0.75
C LYS A 224 -1.58 3.80 -1.37
N ALA A 225 -1.62 5.13 -1.42
CA ALA A 225 -2.73 5.83 -2.06
C ALA A 225 -2.73 5.62 -3.58
N ALA A 226 -1.58 5.68 -4.23
CA ALA A 226 -1.45 5.47 -5.67
C ALA A 226 -1.84 4.05 -6.09
N LEU A 227 -1.29 3.04 -5.40
CA LEU A 227 -1.64 1.64 -5.61
C LEU A 227 -3.13 1.37 -5.36
N ALA A 228 -3.74 2.09 -4.39
CA ALA A 228 -5.16 1.92 -4.09
C ALA A 228 -6.01 2.51 -5.19
N SER A 229 -5.63 3.69 -5.69
CA SER A 229 -6.28 4.31 -6.84
C SER A 229 -6.31 3.36 -8.05
N TRP A 230 -5.19 2.71 -8.36
CA TRP A 230 -5.13 1.73 -9.44
C TRP A 230 -6.01 0.50 -9.17
N TYR A 231 -5.95 -0.05 -7.96
CA TYR A 231 -6.75 -1.23 -7.60
C TYR A 231 -8.27 -0.94 -7.60
N HIS A 232 -8.69 0.26 -7.22
CA HIS A 232 -10.11 0.64 -7.13
C HIS A 232 -10.83 0.59 -8.47
N GLU A 233 -10.11 0.55 -9.59
CA GLU A 233 -10.71 0.32 -10.91
C GLU A 233 -11.40 -1.05 -11.04
N VAL A 234 -11.17 -1.98 -10.09
CA VAL A 234 -11.96 -3.21 -9.97
C VAL A 234 -13.47 -2.96 -9.92
N GLU A 235 -13.90 -1.80 -9.39
CA GLU A 235 -15.30 -1.39 -9.35
C GLU A 235 -15.92 -1.22 -10.75
N TYR A 236 -15.09 -1.05 -11.78
CA TYR A 236 -15.50 -0.88 -13.17
C TYR A 236 -15.24 -2.11 -14.05
N TYR A 237 -14.62 -3.16 -13.50
CA TYR A 237 -14.17 -4.34 -14.22
C TYR A 237 -15.06 -5.56 -13.93
N THR A 238 -15.59 -6.17 -14.98
CA THR A 238 -16.40 -7.39 -14.91
C THR A 238 -15.58 -8.59 -15.36
N TYR A 239 -15.11 -9.40 -14.40
CA TYR A 239 -14.20 -10.51 -14.66
C TYR A 239 -14.75 -11.54 -15.66
N ASN A 240 -16.02 -11.92 -15.57
CA ASN A 240 -16.62 -12.97 -16.40
C ASN A 240 -16.62 -12.61 -17.89
N THR A 241 -16.84 -11.34 -18.21
CA THR A 241 -16.87 -10.85 -19.60
C THR A 241 -15.53 -10.27 -20.04
N ASN A 242 -14.52 -10.25 -19.15
CA ASN A 242 -13.30 -9.44 -19.33
C ASN A 242 -13.63 -7.97 -19.69
N GLY A 243 -14.80 -7.49 -19.25
CA GLY A 243 -15.35 -6.20 -19.67
C GLY A 243 -14.91 -5.08 -18.74
N CYS A 244 -14.72 -3.89 -19.29
CA CYS A 244 -14.41 -2.68 -18.54
C CYS A 244 -15.42 -1.58 -18.89
N SER A 245 -16.06 -1.00 -17.89
CA SER A 245 -17.03 0.09 -18.08
C SER A 245 -16.40 1.49 -18.09
N LYS A 246 -15.14 1.62 -17.64
CA LYS A 246 -14.37 2.88 -17.62
C LYS A 246 -12.89 2.62 -17.91
N VAL A 247 -12.02 2.89 -16.94
CA VAL A 247 -10.60 2.56 -16.95
C VAL A 247 -10.39 1.40 -15.99
N CYS A 248 -9.76 0.33 -16.48
CA CYS A 248 -9.46 -0.87 -15.69
C CYS A 248 -8.02 -1.36 -15.85
N GLY A 249 -7.26 -0.72 -16.75
CA GLY A 249 -5.93 -1.16 -17.14
C GLY A 249 -4.92 -1.14 -15.99
N HIS A 250 -5.07 -0.21 -15.04
CA HIS A 250 -4.18 -0.16 -13.89
C HIS A 250 -4.49 -1.32 -12.93
N TYR A 251 -5.77 -1.57 -12.65
CA TYR A 251 -6.20 -2.71 -11.86
C TYR A 251 -5.74 -4.03 -12.48
N THR A 252 -6.02 -4.25 -13.78
CA THR A 252 -5.68 -5.52 -14.43
C THR A 252 -4.18 -5.78 -14.42
N GLN A 253 -3.34 -4.74 -14.59
CA GLN A 253 -1.89 -4.88 -14.47
C GLN A 253 -1.44 -5.19 -13.03
N VAL A 254 -2.05 -4.56 -12.02
CA VAL A 254 -1.72 -4.81 -10.60
C VAL A 254 -1.98 -6.27 -10.21
N VAL A 255 -3.03 -6.89 -10.75
CA VAL A 255 -3.43 -8.28 -10.44
C VAL A 255 -3.01 -9.28 -11.51
N TRP A 256 -2.12 -8.89 -12.43
CA TRP A 256 -1.75 -9.73 -13.57
C TRP A 256 -0.90 -10.93 -13.13
N ALA A 257 -1.43 -12.14 -13.25
CA ALA A 257 -0.86 -13.35 -12.65
C ALA A 257 0.56 -13.68 -13.12
N THR A 258 0.91 -13.33 -14.36
CA THR A 258 2.23 -13.64 -14.93
C THR A 258 3.24 -12.51 -14.75
N SER A 259 2.83 -11.32 -14.29
CA SER A 259 3.76 -10.22 -13.98
C SER A 259 4.36 -10.48 -12.60
N TYR A 260 5.65 -10.82 -12.53
CA TYR A 260 6.31 -11.28 -11.31
C TYR A 260 7.50 -10.41 -10.86
N LYS A 261 7.87 -9.40 -11.66
CA LYS A 261 8.76 -8.29 -11.29
C LYS A 261 8.07 -6.93 -11.37
N VAL A 262 8.45 -6.02 -10.47
CA VAL A 262 8.02 -4.63 -10.48
C VAL A 262 9.12 -3.71 -9.98
N GLY A 263 9.22 -2.53 -10.59
CA GLY A 263 10.06 -1.45 -10.12
C GLY A 263 9.32 -0.12 -10.27
N CYS A 264 9.37 0.72 -9.24
CA CYS A 264 8.62 1.97 -9.20
C CYS A 264 9.50 3.16 -8.82
N ALA A 265 9.08 4.35 -9.21
CA ALA A 265 9.71 5.60 -8.81
C ALA A 265 8.67 6.72 -8.70
N VAL A 266 8.92 7.66 -7.80
CA VAL A 266 8.16 8.92 -7.72
C VAL A 266 9.09 10.08 -8.02
N HIS A 267 8.59 11.05 -8.78
CA HIS A 267 9.26 12.31 -9.05
C HIS A 267 8.34 13.49 -8.70
N PHE A 268 8.93 14.55 -8.16
CA PHE A 268 8.21 15.82 -7.96
C PHE A 268 8.20 16.59 -9.28
N CYS A 269 7.01 16.97 -9.74
CA CYS A 269 6.81 17.73 -10.96
C CYS A 269 6.12 19.06 -10.63
N PRO A 270 6.78 20.21 -10.83
CA PRO A 270 6.13 21.52 -10.69
C PRO A 270 4.86 21.62 -11.55
N LYS A 271 4.89 21.01 -12.74
CA LYS A 271 3.75 20.82 -13.63
C LYS A 271 3.90 19.51 -14.39
N VAL A 272 2.81 18.76 -14.54
CA VAL A 272 2.79 17.55 -15.38
C VAL A 272 2.09 17.86 -16.69
N THR A 273 2.79 17.63 -17.81
CA THR A 273 2.27 17.86 -19.17
C THR A 273 1.04 17.00 -19.43
N TYR A 274 0.05 17.56 -20.13
CA TYR A 274 -1.29 16.99 -20.38
C TYR A 274 -2.20 16.88 -19.14
N THR A 275 -1.85 17.56 -18.05
CA THR A 275 -2.70 17.70 -16.86
C THR A 275 -2.73 19.16 -16.41
N SER A 276 -3.71 19.53 -15.58
CA SER A 276 -3.77 20.82 -14.89
C SER A 276 -3.11 20.80 -13.50
N ILE A 277 -2.46 19.69 -13.12
CA ILE A 277 -1.92 19.48 -11.77
C ILE A 277 -0.56 20.17 -11.65
N LEU A 278 -0.44 21.03 -10.62
CA LEU A 278 0.80 21.68 -10.21
C LEU A 278 1.34 21.02 -8.93
N ASN A 279 2.65 21.15 -8.70
CA ASN A 279 3.33 20.59 -7.51
C ASN A 279 2.95 19.12 -7.27
N ALA A 280 3.00 18.33 -8.34
CA ALA A 280 2.52 16.97 -8.36
C ALA A 280 3.60 15.99 -7.88
N ALA A 281 3.16 14.94 -7.19
CA ALA A 281 3.90 13.69 -7.18
C ALA A 281 3.50 12.88 -8.42
N HIS A 282 4.47 12.53 -9.24
CA HIS A 282 4.31 11.73 -10.45
C HIS A 282 4.95 10.37 -10.23
N PHE A 283 4.12 9.34 -10.09
CA PHE A 283 4.51 8.00 -9.66
C PHE A 283 4.32 7.00 -10.79
N VAL A 284 5.39 6.30 -11.14
CA VAL A 284 5.42 5.32 -12.23
C VAL A 284 5.84 3.97 -11.66
N CYS A 285 5.15 2.90 -12.06
CA CYS A 285 5.57 1.52 -11.82
C CYS A 285 5.66 0.78 -13.14
N ASN A 286 6.78 0.09 -13.36
CA ASN A 286 6.99 -0.80 -14.49
C ASN A 286 6.92 -2.28 -14.06
N TYR A 287 6.34 -3.13 -14.91
CA TYR A 287 6.01 -4.53 -14.60
C TYR A 287 6.66 -5.50 -15.60
N GLY A 288 7.23 -6.59 -15.11
CA GLY A 288 7.93 -7.59 -15.92
C GLY A 288 7.45 -9.02 -15.63
N PRO A 289 7.08 -9.82 -16.65
CA PRO A 289 6.65 -9.40 -17.99
C PRO A 289 5.39 -8.50 -17.96
N PRO A 290 5.03 -7.82 -19.07
CA PRO A 290 3.83 -6.98 -19.11
C PRO A 290 2.56 -7.82 -18.95
N GLY A 291 1.51 -7.18 -18.43
CA GLY A 291 0.16 -7.69 -18.44
C GLY A 291 -0.71 -7.06 -19.54
N ASN A 292 -1.99 -6.95 -19.25
CA ASN A 292 -3.00 -6.26 -20.07
C ASN A 292 -3.13 -6.77 -21.51
N TYR A 293 -2.89 -8.07 -21.71
CA TYR A 293 -3.31 -8.76 -22.92
C TYR A 293 -4.86 -8.84 -22.98
N PRO A 294 -5.48 -9.07 -24.15
CA PRO A 294 -6.94 -9.18 -24.29
C PRO A 294 -7.50 -10.50 -23.75
N VAL A 295 -7.06 -10.88 -22.55
CA VAL A 295 -7.48 -12.05 -21.77
C VAL A 295 -7.66 -11.63 -20.32
N ARG A 296 -8.24 -12.50 -19.49
CA ARG A 296 -8.42 -12.24 -18.06
C ARG A 296 -7.06 -12.15 -17.36
N PRO A 297 -6.90 -11.27 -16.35
CA PRO A 297 -5.61 -11.02 -15.72
C PRO A 297 -5.08 -12.18 -14.88
N TYR A 298 -5.96 -13.09 -14.45
CA TYR A 298 -5.63 -14.29 -13.70
C TYR A 298 -6.68 -15.36 -13.98
N LYS A 299 -6.44 -16.60 -13.51
CA LYS A 299 -7.43 -17.69 -13.52
C LYS A 299 -8.16 -17.74 -12.18
N THR A 300 -9.45 -18.06 -12.20
CA THR A 300 -10.25 -18.31 -11.01
C THR A 300 -10.05 -19.73 -10.54
N GLY A 301 -9.96 -19.94 -9.22
CA GLY A 301 -9.79 -21.26 -8.62
C GLY A 301 -9.36 -21.17 -7.17
N GLY A 302 -9.01 -22.32 -6.58
CA GLY A 302 -8.36 -22.35 -5.28
C GLY A 302 -7.02 -21.64 -5.34
N ALA A 303 -6.67 -20.88 -4.30
CA ALA A 303 -5.36 -20.24 -4.26
C ALA A 303 -4.24 -21.28 -4.41
N CYS A 304 -3.23 -20.95 -5.22
CA CYS A 304 -2.11 -21.84 -5.54
C CYS A 304 -2.44 -23.18 -6.21
N SER A 305 -3.68 -23.40 -6.67
CA SER A 305 -4.06 -24.68 -7.30
C SER A 305 -3.31 -24.97 -8.60
N GLU A 306 -2.76 -23.94 -9.24
CA GLU A 306 -2.04 -24.04 -10.52
C GLU A 306 -0.63 -23.41 -10.45
N CYS A 307 0.11 -23.61 -9.35
CA CYS A 307 1.47 -23.07 -9.21
C CYS A 307 2.56 -23.79 -10.01
N GLY A 308 2.24 -24.90 -10.70
CA GLY A 308 3.18 -25.55 -11.63
C GLY A 308 4.50 -26.02 -11.00
N GLY A 309 4.49 -26.36 -9.70
CA GLY A 309 5.69 -26.77 -8.95
C GLY A 309 6.28 -25.69 -8.04
N ASP A 310 5.84 -24.44 -8.17
CA ASP A 310 6.23 -23.36 -7.24
C ASP A 310 5.64 -23.56 -5.84
N GLN A 311 6.35 -23.06 -4.83
CA GLN A 311 5.89 -23.10 -3.45
C GLN A 311 4.71 -22.15 -3.25
N CYS A 312 3.60 -22.64 -2.73
CA CYS A 312 2.53 -21.76 -2.27
C CYS A 312 2.94 -21.05 -0.98
N ALA A 313 3.09 -19.73 -1.01
CA ALA A 313 3.28 -18.93 0.18
C ALA A 313 2.39 -17.69 0.13
N GLY A 314 1.53 -17.54 1.15
CA GLY A 314 0.66 -16.38 1.25
C GLY A 314 -0.39 -16.27 0.14
N LEU A 315 -0.91 -17.40 -0.35
CA LEU A 315 -1.88 -17.51 -1.47
C LEU A 315 -1.29 -17.24 -2.86
N LEU A 316 0.04 -17.28 -3.00
CA LEU A 316 0.76 -16.95 -4.22
C LEU A 316 1.81 -18.01 -4.54
N CYS A 317 2.07 -18.18 -5.83
CA CYS A 317 3.13 -19.05 -6.33
C CYS A 317 4.48 -18.35 -6.17
N ARG A 318 5.35 -18.92 -5.32
CA ARG A 318 6.70 -18.41 -5.04
C ARG A 318 7.76 -19.34 -5.60
N ASN A 319 8.76 -18.72 -6.20
CA ASN A 319 9.90 -19.43 -6.77
C ASN A 319 11.17 -18.67 -6.39
N ALA A 320 12.05 -19.32 -5.65
CA ALA A 320 13.24 -18.68 -5.11
C ALA A 320 14.13 -18.08 -6.21
N GLU A 321 14.30 -18.76 -7.34
CA GLU A 321 15.12 -18.27 -8.46
C GLU A 321 14.46 -17.08 -9.15
N ARG A 322 13.17 -17.16 -9.45
CA ARG A 322 12.42 -16.07 -10.09
C ARG A 322 12.31 -14.84 -9.18
N ASP A 323 12.13 -15.05 -7.89
CA ASP A 323 11.83 -13.99 -6.94
C ASP A 323 13.11 -13.29 -6.41
N LYS A 324 14.31 -13.85 -6.68
CA LYS A 324 15.60 -13.19 -6.39
C LYS A 324 15.65 -11.78 -6.94
N VAL A 325 16.08 -10.82 -6.12
CA VAL A 325 16.34 -9.44 -6.55
C VAL A 325 17.68 -9.45 -7.28
N ILE A 326 17.65 -9.17 -8.59
CA ILE A 326 18.84 -9.14 -9.43
C ILE A 326 18.92 -7.75 -10.04
N GLU A 327 20.07 -7.10 -9.87
CA GLU A 327 20.37 -5.80 -10.46
C GLU A 327 21.49 -5.94 -11.48
N ASP A 328 21.35 -5.32 -12.65
CA ASP A 328 22.48 -5.05 -13.54
C ASP A 328 22.99 -3.63 -13.26
N SER A 329 24.16 -3.54 -12.63
CA SER A 329 24.79 -2.25 -12.28
C SER A 329 25.11 -1.39 -13.50
N ARG A 330 25.24 -1.97 -14.69
CA ARG A 330 25.50 -1.26 -15.95
C ARG A 330 24.22 -0.89 -16.69
N TRP A 331 23.07 -1.44 -16.30
CA TRP A 331 21.82 -1.13 -16.94
C TRP A 331 21.37 0.30 -16.61
N HIS A 332 21.09 1.05 -17.67
CA HIS A 332 20.35 2.30 -17.65
C HIS A 332 19.55 2.38 -18.96
N PRO A 333 18.37 3.03 -18.98
CA PRO A 333 17.67 3.27 -20.23
C PRO A 333 18.49 4.23 -21.10
N GLU A 334 18.83 3.85 -22.34
CA GLU A 334 19.68 4.67 -23.22
C GLU A 334 19.09 6.04 -23.51
N TRP A 335 17.77 6.13 -23.60
CA TRP A 335 16.99 7.35 -23.85
C TRP A 335 16.90 8.27 -22.61
N ASP A 336 17.45 7.85 -21.48
CA ASP A 336 17.52 8.66 -20.25
C ASP A 336 18.92 9.16 -19.94
N ARG A 337 19.90 8.91 -20.82
CA ARG A 337 21.23 9.49 -20.63
C ARG A 337 21.11 11.02 -20.65
N PRO A 338 21.54 11.73 -19.58
CA PRO A 338 21.65 13.17 -19.66
C PRO A 338 22.58 13.49 -20.82
N ALA A 339 22.25 14.52 -21.60
CA ALA A 339 23.25 15.16 -22.43
C ALA A 339 24.34 15.67 -21.47
N CYS A 340 25.45 14.93 -21.36
CA CYS A 340 26.66 15.15 -20.55
C CYS A 340 26.51 16.21 -19.43
N ASP A 341 26.43 15.77 -18.17
CA ASP A 341 26.32 16.67 -17.02
C ASP A 341 27.59 17.53 -16.80
N GLU A 342 27.51 18.53 -15.91
CA GLU A 342 28.63 19.44 -15.57
C GLU A 342 29.92 18.68 -15.20
N ILE A 343 29.78 17.53 -14.54
CA ILE A 343 30.90 16.67 -14.15
C ILE A 343 31.50 15.97 -15.37
N CYS A 344 30.66 15.42 -16.25
CA CYS A 344 31.06 14.85 -17.55
C CYS A 344 31.80 15.89 -18.41
N ILE A 345 31.27 17.12 -18.51
CA ILE A 345 31.92 18.23 -19.23
C ILE A 345 33.26 18.57 -18.58
N SER A 346 33.31 18.67 -17.26
CA SER A 346 34.54 18.96 -16.51
C SER A 346 35.60 17.88 -16.70
N ILE A 347 35.22 16.60 -16.70
CA ILE A 347 36.13 15.48 -16.93
C ILE A 347 36.66 15.50 -18.37
N ILE A 348 35.81 15.77 -19.36
CA ILE A 348 36.22 15.87 -20.77
C ILE A 348 37.16 17.05 -20.97
N ALA A 349 36.84 18.21 -20.41
CA ALA A 349 37.69 19.41 -20.45
C ALA A 349 39.05 19.16 -19.77
N LEU A 350 39.06 18.57 -18.57
CA LEU A 350 40.28 18.28 -17.83
C LEU A 350 41.18 17.27 -18.57
N ARG A 351 40.59 16.20 -19.13
CA ARG A 351 41.33 15.22 -19.93
C ARG A 351 41.93 15.85 -21.18
N SER A 352 41.19 16.73 -21.83
CA SER A 352 41.66 17.44 -23.03
C SER A 352 42.80 18.40 -22.69
N LEU A 353 42.69 19.14 -21.57
CA LEU A 353 43.73 20.04 -21.08
C LEU A 353 45.01 19.29 -20.72
N LEU A 354 44.90 18.18 -19.98
CA LEU A 354 46.05 17.34 -19.61
C LEU A 354 46.75 16.77 -20.84
N PHE A 355 45.99 16.38 -21.88
CA PHE A 355 46.57 15.91 -23.15
C PHE A 355 47.36 17.02 -23.86
N ILE A 356 46.81 18.23 -23.94
CA ILE A 356 47.51 19.38 -24.53
C ILE A 356 48.78 19.71 -23.74
N LEU A 357 48.72 19.74 -22.42
CA LEU A 357 49.89 20.01 -21.57
C LEU A 357 50.97 18.94 -21.74
N ALA A 358 50.59 17.67 -21.88
CA ALA A 358 51.53 16.60 -22.19
C ALA A 358 52.20 16.80 -23.55
N CYS A 359 51.44 17.17 -24.59
CA CYS A 359 52.00 17.49 -25.92
C CYS A 359 52.94 18.71 -25.90
N VAL A 360 52.62 19.75 -25.13
CA VAL A 360 53.47 20.94 -24.99
C VAL A 360 54.75 20.59 -24.23
N ALA A 361 54.64 19.81 -23.15
CA ALA A 361 55.81 19.36 -22.38
C ALA A 361 56.73 18.49 -23.24
N THR A 362 56.21 17.55 -24.01
CA THR A 362 57.04 16.71 -24.91
C THR A 362 57.67 17.53 -26.04
N TRP A 363 57.07 18.64 -26.46
CA TRP A 363 57.68 19.55 -27.45
C TRP A 363 58.74 20.49 -26.85
N LEU A 364 58.53 20.99 -25.62
CA LEU A 364 59.43 21.95 -24.97
C LEU A 364 60.61 21.29 -24.24
N LEU A 365 60.42 20.13 -23.61
CA LEU A 365 61.47 19.45 -22.83
C LEU A 365 62.74 19.13 -23.64
N PRO A 366 62.67 18.68 -24.92
CA PRO A 366 63.84 18.49 -25.75
C PRO A 366 64.57 19.81 -26.07
N LYS A 367 63.82 20.89 -26.33
CA LYS A 367 64.38 22.22 -26.61
C LYS A 367 65.03 22.86 -25.40
N TYR A 368 64.47 22.66 -24.21
CA TYR A 368 65.06 23.14 -22.97
C TYR A 368 66.36 22.39 -22.63
N ARG A 369 66.39 21.07 -22.84
CA ARG A 369 67.61 20.26 -22.67
C ARG A 369 68.74 20.62 -23.64
N SER A 370 68.44 21.20 -24.80
CA SER A 370 69.47 21.73 -25.72
C SER A 370 70.04 23.10 -25.33
N ILE A 371 69.46 23.79 -24.35
CA ILE A 371 69.86 25.16 -23.95
C ILE A 371 70.59 25.17 -22.59
N VAL A 372 70.34 24.19 -21.72
CA VAL A 372 71.04 24.08 -20.43
C VAL A 372 72.28 23.19 -20.60
N PRO A 373 73.51 23.72 -20.51
CA PRO A 373 74.71 22.89 -20.51
C PRO A 373 74.73 22.03 -19.24
N ALA A 374 75.08 20.76 -19.39
CA ALA A 374 75.27 19.87 -18.24
C ALA A 374 76.38 20.43 -17.36
N SER A 375 76.02 20.82 -16.14
CA SER A 375 77.00 21.08 -15.07
C SER A 375 77.55 19.73 -14.62
N GLU A 376 78.85 19.51 -14.87
CA GLU A 376 79.65 18.37 -14.34
C GLU A 376 79.66 18.32 -12.82
#